data_AF-D9SE59-F1
#
_entry.id   AF-D9SE59-F1
#
_cell.length_a   1.000
_cell.length_b   1.000
_cell.length_c   1.000
_cell.angle_alpha   90.00
_cell.angle_beta   90.00
_cell.angle_gamma   90.00
#
_symmetry.space_group_name_H-M   'P 1'
#
loop_
_entity.id
_entity.type
_entity.pdbx_description
1 polymer ?
#
loop_
_entity_poly.entity_id
_entity_poly.type
_entity_poly.pdbx_seq_one_letter_code
_entity_poly.pdbx_strand_id
1 'polypeptide(L)'
;MRAVEIQGSCQVIKRTTTQSTIYLAAMTLLALLLSACATKPASLPQTQQAAHTTPEQPSEASAQQSAAQSAFQKQRMMTPQDSIEKNKLFVSYSMKFITEKTGHLIQVSMVFRNMKDKAVRIQPKIRLTDHKGRVIQPYTKNGFLKLTARMNASAGTTSRNTVNERISWANSYWLKNKFTIPPNGIEIGELMYHSSSSLSFPMKLTINSAGENYVFEISDTFASGQAEASLAK
;
A
#
# COMPACT_ATOMS: atom_id res chain seq x y z
N MET A 1 -37.97 -9.13 -49.16
CA MET A 1 -37.08 -7.95 -48.99
C MET A 1 -35.68 -8.46 -48.70
N ARG A 2 -34.71 -8.17 -49.59
CA ARG A 2 -33.33 -8.64 -49.49
C ARG A 2 -32.51 -7.62 -48.70
N ALA A 3 -31.87 -8.05 -47.60
CA ALA A 3 -30.91 -7.24 -46.87
C ALA A 3 -29.50 -7.58 -47.38
N VAL A 4 -28.81 -6.54 -47.81
CA VAL A 4 -27.49 -6.57 -48.45
C VAL A 4 -26.41 -6.65 -47.36
N GLU A 5 -25.53 -7.62 -47.54
CA GLU A 5 -24.31 -7.84 -46.77
C GLU A 5 -23.26 -6.80 -47.17
N ILE A 6 -22.76 -6.00 -46.21
CA ILE A 6 -21.63 -5.09 -46.43
C ILE A 6 -20.44 -5.64 -45.64
N GLN A 7 -19.59 -6.38 -46.35
CA GLN A 7 -18.24 -6.73 -45.90
C GLN A 7 -17.35 -5.48 -45.96
N GLY A 8 -16.93 -4.98 -44.80
CA GLY A 8 -15.91 -3.94 -44.66
C GLY A 8 -14.59 -4.53 -44.18
N SER A 9 -13.80 -5.05 -45.12
CA SER A 9 -12.40 -5.44 -44.89
C SER A 9 -11.50 -4.21 -44.82
N CYS A 10 -10.81 -4.00 -43.70
CA CYS A 10 -9.69 -3.05 -43.63
C CYS A 10 -8.47 -3.78 -43.06
N GLN A 11 -7.54 -4.11 -43.95
CA GLN A 11 -6.27 -4.77 -43.66
C GLN A 11 -5.15 -3.74 -43.40
N VAL A 12 -4.35 -4.07 -42.38
CA VAL A 12 -2.88 -3.92 -42.28
C VAL A 12 -2.27 -2.51 -42.37
N ILE A 13 -1.67 -2.07 -41.26
CA ILE A 13 -0.35 -1.42 -41.29
C ILE A 13 0.53 -2.06 -40.21
N LYS A 14 1.41 -2.97 -40.63
CA LYS A 14 2.58 -3.40 -39.83
C LYS A 14 3.58 -2.23 -39.82
N ARG A 15 3.84 -1.65 -38.65
CA ARG A 15 5.01 -0.78 -38.46
C ARG A 15 6.18 -1.63 -38.00
N THR A 16 6.98 -2.06 -38.95
CA THR A 16 8.36 -2.52 -38.74
C THR A 16 9.23 -1.27 -38.66
N THR A 17 9.92 -1.05 -37.54
CA THR A 17 11.02 -0.08 -37.49
C THR A 17 12.22 -0.78 -36.88
N THR A 18 13.02 -1.37 -37.78
CA THR A 18 14.44 -1.64 -37.61
C THR A 18 15.21 -0.34 -37.78
N GLN A 19 16.11 -0.04 -36.84
CA GLN A 19 17.30 0.83 -36.89
C GLN A 19 17.73 1.06 -35.42
N SER A 20 18.97 0.97 -34.96
CA SER A 20 20.27 0.79 -35.60
C SER A 20 21.26 0.29 -34.54
N THR A 21 22.30 -0.35 -35.06
CA THR A 21 23.46 -0.97 -34.42
C THR A 21 24.51 0.04 -33.94
N ILE A 22 25.29 -0.39 -32.94
CA ILE A 22 26.73 -0.10 -32.65
C ILE A 22 27.10 1.26 -32.02
N TYR A 23 27.89 1.17 -30.94
CA TYR A 23 29.00 2.04 -30.43
C TYR A 23 29.04 1.83 -28.90
N LEU A 24 30.12 1.58 -28.18
CA LEU A 24 31.53 1.37 -28.45
C LEU A 24 32.14 0.71 -27.18
N ALA A 25 33.27 0.04 -27.32
CA ALA A 25 33.97 -0.72 -26.30
C ALA A 25 34.79 0.12 -25.28
N ALA A 26 35.13 -0.57 -24.18
CA ALA A 26 36.42 -0.54 -23.46
C ALA A 26 36.71 0.47 -22.34
N MET A 27 37.66 0.03 -21.48
CA MET A 27 38.52 0.71 -20.49
C MET A 27 38.11 0.51 -19.01
N THR A 28 38.58 -0.51 -18.28
CA THR A 28 39.91 -0.77 -17.64
C THR A 28 40.15 -0.11 -16.26
N LEU A 29 40.51 -0.99 -15.31
CA LEU A 29 41.46 -0.86 -14.19
C LEU A 29 41.26 0.12 -13.00
N LEU A 30 41.08 -0.49 -11.82
CA LEU A 30 42.02 -0.50 -10.67
C LEU A 30 42.48 0.83 -10.00
N ALA A 31 42.06 1.04 -8.75
CA ALA A 31 42.87 1.60 -7.64
C ALA A 31 42.15 1.27 -6.30
N LEU A 32 42.64 0.35 -5.45
CA LEU A 32 43.62 0.53 -4.37
C LEU A 32 43.26 1.72 -3.44
N LEU A 33 42.68 1.49 -2.26
CA LEU A 33 43.27 1.07 -0.97
C LEU A 33 43.49 2.30 -0.04
N LEU A 34 43.17 2.07 1.25
CA LEU A 34 43.58 2.81 2.46
C LEU A 34 42.70 3.99 2.91
N SER A 35 41.97 3.77 4.01
CA SER A 35 42.13 4.63 5.19
C SER A 35 41.89 3.81 6.45
N ALA A 36 42.98 3.62 7.20
CA ALA A 36 42.96 3.19 8.58
C ALA A 36 42.49 4.35 9.48
N CYS A 37 41.87 4.02 10.61
CA CYS A 37 42.09 4.72 11.89
C CYS A 37 41.73 3.79 13.03
N ALA A 38 42.74 3.48 13.84
CA ALA A 38 42.67 2.74 15.07
C ALA A 38 42.17 3.62 16.22
N THR A 39 41.45 3.07 17.21
CA THR A 39 41.73 3.27 18.64
C THR A 39 40.88 2.36 19.54
N LYS A 40 41.46 2.06 20.70
CA LYS A 40 41.25 0.97 21.67
C LYS A 40 40.23 1.36 22.79
N PRO A 41 40.00 0.59 23.88
CA PRO A 41 38.67 0.36 24.48
C PRO A 41 38.48 1.00 25.88
N ALA A 42 37.25 0.97 26.38
CA ALA A 42 36.80 1.00 27.79
C ALA A 42 35.31 1.40 27.77
N SER A 43 34.39 0.97 28.62
CA SER A 43 34.40 0.22 29.87
C SER A 43 32.93 -0.17 30.15
N LEU A 44 32.68 -1.39 30.62
CA LEU A 44 31.40 -1.73 31.26
C LEU A 44 31.47 -1.25 32.72
N PRO A 45 30.35 -0.75 33.26
CA PRO A 45 29.90 -1.38 34.49
C PRO A 45 28.37 -1.55 34.62
N GLN A 46 28.05 -2.65 35.29
CA GLN A 46 26.98 -2.85 36.28
C GLN A 46 25.52 -2.97 35.85
N THR A 47 25.11 -4.24 35.88
CA THR A 47 23.84 -4.76 36.39
C THR A 47 23.47 -4.14 37.74
N GLN A 48 22.24 -3.61 37.85
CA GLN A 48 21.49 -3.53 39.11
C GLN A 48 20.02 -3.88 38.85
N GLN A 49 19.56 -4.94 39.53
CA GLN A 49 18.16 -5.31 39.73
C GLN A 49 17.57 -4.57 40.93
N ALA A 50 16.26 -4.30 40.88
CA ALA A 50 15.22 -4.40 41.92
C ALA A 50 14.16 -3.29 41.67
N ALA A 51 12.98 -3.61 41.13
CA ALA A 51 11.76 -4.09 41.80
C ALA A 51 10.93 -2.98 42.49
N HIS A 52 9.71 -2.71 42.00
CA HIS A 52 8.42 -2.80 42.73
C HIS A 52 7.20 -2.22 41.96
N THR A 53 6.13 -3.03 41.90
CA THR A 53 4.66 -2.74 41.93
C THR A 53 4.06 -1.65 41.03
N THR A 54 3.08 -1.93 40.17
CA THR A 54 1.64 -2.13 40.51
C THR A 54 0.87 -2.63 39.27
N PRO A 55 -0.11 -3.55 39.39
CA PRO A 55 -0.97 -3.94 38.26
C PRO A 55 -2.12 -2.94 38.12
N GLU A 56 -1.96 -1.94 37.25
CA GLU A 56 -3.08 -1.07 36.85
C GLU A 56 -3.73 -1.63 35.59
N GLN A 57 -4.92 -2.19 35.81
CA GLN A 57 -5.87 -2.73 34.86
C GLN A 57 -6.18 -1.71 33.74
N PRO A 58 -5.89 -2.00 32.45
CA PRO A 58 -6.33 -1.12 31.37
C PRO A 58 -7.83 -1.27 31.17
N SER A 59 -8.56 -0.17 31.39
CA SER A 59 -9.98 -0.05 31.03
C SER A 59 -10.20 -0.32 29.54
N GLU A 60 -11.16 -1.18 29.21
CA GLU A 60 -11.51 -1.68 27.87
C GLU A 60 -11.83 -0.58 26.84
N ALA A 61 -12.16 0.64 27.28
CA ALA A 61 -12.36 1.79 26.39
C ALA A 61 -11.08 2.24 25.65
N SER A 62 -9.89 1.85 26.13
CA SER A 62 -8.59 2.25 25.58
C SER A 62 -8.12 1.38 24.41
N ALA A 63 -8.62 0.14 24.33
CA ALA A 63 -8.17 -0.86 23.36
C ALA A 63 -8.66 -0.54 21.93
N GLN A 64 -9.89 -0.03 21.79
CA GLN A 64 -10.43 0.38 20.49
C GLN A 64 -9.78 1.65 19.94
N GLN A 65 -9.34 2.58 20.81
CA GLN A 65 -8.55 3.75 20.39
C GLN A 65 -7.15 3.34 19.90
N SER A 66 -6.52 2.37 20.55
CA SER A 66 -5.18 1.85 20.23
C SER A 66 -5.12 1.13 18.85
N ALA A 67 -6.15 0.37 18.49
CA ALA A 67 -6.17 -0.38 17.21
C ALA A 67 -6.27 0.52 15.96
N ALA A 68 -7.01 1.63 16.06
CA ALA A 68 -7.09 2.65 15.02
C ALA A 68 -5.84 3.56 14.99
N GLN A 69 -5.18 3.79 16.14
CA GLN A 69 -3.94 4.56 16.26
C GLN A 69 -2.72 3.82 15.72
N SER A 70 -2.60 2.52 16.01
CA SER A 70 -1.56 1.65 15.45
C SER A 70 -1.62 1.59 13.91
N ALA A 71 -2.80 1.85 13.32
CA ALA A 71 -3.08 1.82 11.88
C ALA A 71 -2.27 2.82 11.02
N PHE A 72 -1.58 3.80 11.60
CA PHE A 72 -0.97 4.91 10.84
C PHE A 72 0.51 5.20 11.18
N GLN A 73 1.20 4.26 11.84
CA GLN A 73 2.63 4.43 12.20
C GLN A 73 3.56 4.58 10.98
N LYS A 74 4.64 5.37 11.14
CA LYS A 74 5.57 5.81 10.08
C LYS A 74 6.49 4.73 9.48
N GLN A 75 6.61 3.57 10.11
CA GLN A 75 7.34 2.42 9.57
C GLN A 75 6.45 1.21 9.75
N ARG A 76 5.87 0.73 8.67
CA ARG A 76 5.00 -0.42 8.67
C ARG A 76 5.62 -1.51 7.84
N MET A 77 5.93 -2.63 8.48
CA MET A 77 6.07 -3.88 7.76
C MET A 77 4.67 -4.28 7.30
N MET A 78 4.44 -4.22 5.99
CA MET A 78 3.21 -4.74 5.38
C MET A 78 3.38 -6.24 5.20
N THR A 79 2.52 -7.05 5.82
CA THR A 79 2.36 -8.46 5.49
C THR A 79 1.29 -8.56 4.41
N PRO A 80 1.62 -8.93 3.17
CA PRO A 80 0.62 -9.05 2.13
C PRO A 80 -0.37 -10.18 2.44
N GLN A 81 -1.64 -9.95 2.12
CA GLN A 81 -2.67 -10.99 2.18
C GLN A 81 -2.55 -11.95 1.00
N ASP A 82 -2.25 -11.40 -0.18
CA ASP A 82 -2.05 -12.17 -1.40
C ASP A 82 -1.15 -11.39 -2.37
N SER A 83 -0.63 -12.10 -3.38
CA SER A 83 0.29 -11.57 -4.37
C SER A 83 0.19 -12.28 -5.71
N ILE A 84 0.35 -11.53 -6.78
CA ILE A 84 0.37 -12.03 -8.15
C ILE A 84 1.61 -11.48 -8.86
N GLU A 85 2.36 -12.36 -9.52
CA GLU A 85 3.44 -11.97 -10.42
C GLU A 85 2.99 -12.02 -11.88
N LYS A 86 3.26 -10.95 -12.64
CA LYS A 86 3.13 -10.94 -14.10
C LYS A 86 4.27 -10.17 -14.72
N ASN A 87 4.87 -10.69 -15.78
CA ASN A 87 5.98 -10.05 -16.50
C ASN A 87 7.08 -9.51 -15.57
N LYS A 88 7.50 -10.30 -14.56
CA LYS A 88 8.49 -9.89 -13.54
C LYS A 88 8.12 -8.62 -12.76
N LEU A 89 6.85 -8.26 -12.70
CA LEU A 89 6.30 -7.27 -11.78
C LEU A 89 5.41 -8.01 -10.78
N PHE A 90 5.86 -8.04 -9.54
CA PHE A 90 5.16 -8.65 -8.43
C PHE A 90 4.28 -7.60 -7.76
N VAL A 91 2.98 -7.86 -7.69
CA VAL A 91 2.00 -6.97 -7.06
C VAL A 91 1.37 -7.71 -5.90
N SER A 92 1.44 -7.11 -4.73
CA SER A 92 0.83 -7.65 -3.52
C SER A 92 -0.06 -6.61 -2.88
N TYR A 93 -1.05 -7.05 -2.11
CA TYR A 93 -1.92 -6.14 -1.38
C TYR A 93 -2.13 -6.62 0.06
N SER A 94 -2.55 -5.69 0.91
CA SER A 94 -3.16 -5.98 2.20
C SER A 94 -4.29 -4.99 2.46
N MET A 95 -5.37 -5.45 3.09
CA MET A 95 -6.50 -4.62 3.47
C MET A 95 -6.69 -4.59 4.98
N LYS A 96 -6.99 -3.40 5.50
CA LYS A 96 -7.42 -3.19 6.87
C LYS A 96 -8.77 -2.50 6.89
N PHE A 97 -9.68 -3.00 7.71
CA PHE A 97 -10.98 -2.40 7.96
C PHE A 97 -10.94 -1.66 9.29
N ILE A 98 -11.39 -0.42 9.28
CA ILE A 98 -11.44 0.45 10.45
C ILE A 98 -12.91 0.83 10.65
N THR A 99 -13.53 0.30 11.70
CA THR A 99 -14.92 0.60 12.04
C THR A 99 -15.04 2.01 12.61
N GLU A 100 -15.94 2.80 12.05
CA GLU A 100 -16.28 4.15 12.51
C GLU A 100 -17.78 4.23 12.82
N LYS A 101 -18.22 5.26 13.54
CA LYS A 101 -19.64 5.43 13.89
C LYS A 101 -20.56 5.53 12.67
N THR A 102 -20.03 6.01 11.55
CA THR A 102 -20.78 6.28 10.31
C THR A 102 -20.57 5.23 9.21
N GLY A 103 -19.88 4.13 9.51
CA GLY A 103 -19.58 3.08 8.54
C GLY A 103 -18.20 2.47 8.72
N HIS A 104 -17.56 2.08 7.62
CA HIS A 104 -16.22 1.49 7.64
C HIS A 104 -15.28 2.27 6.72
N LEU A 105 -14.10 2.59 7.23
CA LEU A 105 -12.96 2.96 6.42
C LEU A 105 -12.22 1.70 6.01
N ILE A 106 -11.80 1.67 4.74
CA ILE A 106 -11.05 0.56 4.18
C ILE A 106 -9.70 1.11 3.71
N GLN A 107 -8.63 0.66 4.33
CA GLN A 107 -7.27 0.97 3.93
C GLN A 107 -6.76 -0.17 3.05
N VAL A 108 -6.39 0.15 1.81
CA VAL A 108 -5.77 -0.79 0.88
C VAL A 108 -4.31 -0.38 0.71
N SER A 109 -3.39 -1.22 1.18
CA SER A 109 -1.95 -1.07 0.95
C SER A 109 -1.51 -1.97 -0.19
N MET A 110 -0.67 -1.46 -1.08
CA MET A 110 -0.19 -2.16 -2.27
C MET A 110 1.32 -2.07 -2.33
N VAL A 111 1.96 -3.19 -2.66
CA VAL A 111 3.40 -3.29 -2.90
C VAL A 111 3.62 -3.68 -4.35
N PHE A 112 4.44 -2.90 -5.04
CA PHE A 112 4.91 -3.17 -6.39
C PHE A 112 6.41 -3.46 -6.31
N ARG A 113 6.80 -4.70 -6.61
CA ARG A 113 8.21 -5.10 -6.64
C ARG A 113 8.62 -5.42 -8.08
N ASN A 114 9.64 -4.73 -8.56
CA ASN A 114 10.18 -4.92 -9.89
C ASN A 114 11.26 -6.00 -9.86
N MET A 115 11.00 -7.17 -10.42
CA MET A 115 11.96 -8.28 -10.52
C MET A 115 12.75 -8.26 -11.84
N LYS A 116 12.71 -7.14 -12.57
CA LYS A 116 13.51 -6.93 -13.78
C LYS A 116 14.87 -6.33 -13.43
N ASP A 117 15.80 -6.57 -14.34
CA ASP A 117 17.14 -5.98 -14.41
C ASP A 117 17.14 -4.49 -14.85
N LYS A 118 15.98 -3.97 -15.29
CA LYS A 118 15.79 -2.58 -15.69
C LYS A 118 14.67 -1.91 -14.92
N ALA A 119 14.72 -0.58 -14.84
CA ALA A 119 13.65 0.20 -14.22
C ALA A 119 12.32 0.02 -14.96
N VAL A 120 11.21 0.03 -14.21
CA VAL A 120 9.86 -0.07 -14.75
C VAL A 120 9.06 1.16 -14.33
N ARG A 121 8.49 1.84 -15.31
CA ARG A 121 7.56 2.94 -15.07
C ARG A 121 6.14 2.40 -15.03
N ILE A 122 5.41 2.66 -13.95
CA ILE A 122 4.02 2.25 -13.83
C ILE A 122 3.09 3.40 -13.47
N GLN A 123 1.82 3.21 -13.83
CA GLN A 123 0.71 4.15 -13.59
C GLN A 123 -0.49 3.31 -13.12
N PRO A 124 -0.50 2.90 -11.85
CA PRO A 124 -1.50 1.97 -11.37
C PRO A 124 -2.89 2.60 -11.39
N LYS A 125 -3.87 1.85 -11.90
CA LYS A 125 -5.29 2.18 -11.76
C LYS A 125 -5.94 1.15 -10.85
N ILE A 126 -6.43 1.60 -9.71
CA ILE A 126 -6.98 0.74 -8.67
C ILE A 126 -8.49 0.88 -8.66
N ARG A 127 -9.18 -0.25 -8.56
CA ARG A 127 -10.64 -0.31 -8.44
C ARG A 127 -11.01 -1.39 -7.44
N LEU A 128 -11.79 -0.99 -6.45
CA LEU A 128 -12.43 -1.89 -5.49
C LEU A 128 -13.91 -2.00 -5.86
N THR A 129 -14.42 -3.22 -5.99
CA THR A 129 -15.85 -3.48 -6.19
C THR A 129 -16.40 -4.39 -5.12
N ASP A 130 -17.65 -4.21 -4.74
CA ASP A 130 -18.37 -5.14 -3.87
C ASP A 130 -18.88 -6.38 -4.62
N HIS A 131 -19.56 -7.29 -3.91
CA HIS A 131 -20.13 -8.51 -4.51
C HIS A 131 -21.18 -8.25 -5.59
N LYS A 132 -21.78 -7.06 -5.63
CA LYS A 132 -22.74 -6.64 -6.66
C LYS A 132 -22.04 -6.00 -7.87
N GLY A 133 -20.71 -5.94 -7.85
CA GLY A 133 -19.91 -5.27 -8.87
C GLY A 133 -19.95 -3.75 -8.79
N ARG A 134 -20.51 -3.16 -7.71
CA ARG A 134 -20.56 -1.71 -7.53
C ARG A 134 -19.18 -1.21 -7.14
N VAL A 135 -18.72 -0.16 -7.82
CA VAL A 135 -17.41 0.44 -7.55
C VAL A 135 -17.46 1.25 -6.26
N ILE A 136 -16.58 0.91 -5.32
CA ILE A 136 -16.33 1.69 -4.12
C ILE A 136 -15.28 2.74 -4.47
N GLN A 137 -15.65 4.02 -4.41
CA GLN A 137 -14.75 5.10 -4.78
C GLN A 137 -13.69 5.31 -3.70
N PRO A 138 -12.40 5.37 -4.06
CA PRO A 138 -11.39 5.81 -3.12
C PRO A 138 -11.58 7.31 -2.85
N TYR A 139 -11.18 7.75 -1.66
CA TYR A 139 -10.98 9.17 -1.43
C TYR A 139 -9.90 9.70 -2.38
N THR A 140 -9.96 10.99 -2.69
CA THR A 140 -8.76 11.71 -3.12
C THR A 140 -7.92 12.03 -1.89
N LYS A 141 -6.60 12.24 -2.05
CA LYS A 141 -5.74 12.65 -0.93
C LYS A 141 -6.32 13.86 -0.19
N ASN A 142 -6.71 14.89 -0.95
CA ASN A 142 -7.30 16.11 -0.39
C ASN A 142 -8.67 15.85 0.26
N GLY A 143 -9.49 14.97 -0.31
CA GLY A 143 -10.75 14.56 0.28
C GLY A 143 -10.56 13.87 1.64
N PHE A 144 -9.59 12.97 1.73
CA PHE A 144 -9.23 12.28 2.98
C PHE A 144 -8.66 13.25 4.04
N LEU A 145 -7.79 14.18 3.63
CA LEU A 145 -7.25 15.18 4.56
C LEU A 145 -8.35 16.11 5.10
N LYS A 146 -9.31 16.51 4.25
CA LYS A 146 -10.48 17.29 4.69
C LYS A 146 -11.37 16.51 5.65
N LEU A 147 -11.61 15.23 5.39
CA LEU A 147 -12.36 14.35 6.30
C LEU A 147 -11.65 14.26 7.66
N THR A 148 -10.35 14.03 7.66
CA THR A 148 -9.52 13.94 8.87
C THR A 148 -9.59 15.23 9.69
N ALA A 149 -9.53 16.39 9.04
CA ALA A 149 -9.69 17.68 9.72
C ALA A 149 -11.08 17.86 10.35
N ARG A 150 -12.16 17.42 9.68
CA ARG A 150 -13.52 17.49 10.23
C ARG A 150 -13.73 16.56 11.41
N MET A 151 -13.21 15.33 11.35
CA MET A 151 -13.29 14.39 12.48
C MET A 151 -12.64 14.97 13.74
N ASN A 152 -11.54 15.71 13.60
CA ASN A 152 -10.90 16.42 14.72
C ASN A 152 -11.81 17.49 15.33
N ALA A 153 -12.50 18.25 14.49
CA ALA A 153 -13.40 19.32 14.95
C ALA A 153 -14.64 18.78 15.69
N SER A 154 -15.19 17.65 15.23
CA SER A 154 -16.41 17.06 15.80
C SER A 154 -16.19 16.23 17.07
N ALA A 155 -14.98 15.72 17.32
CA ALA A 155 -14.74 14.81 18.44
C ALA A 155 -14.65 15.50 19.82
N GLY A 156 -14.45 16.82 19.89
CA GLY A 156 -14.23 17.55 21.16
C GLY A 156 -13.02 17.06 21.98
N THR A 157 -12.32 16.04 21.48
CA THR A 157 -11.19 15.36 22.11
C THR A 157 -9.99 15.47 21.20
N THR A 158 -8.99 16.17 21.71
CA THR A 158 -7.64 16.26 21.18
C THR A 158 -6.94 14.92 21.30
N SER A 159 -6.90 14.16 20.22
CA SER A 159 -5.59 13.63 19.89
C SER A 159 -5.16 14.27 18.59
N ARG A 160 -4.63 15.50 18.69
CA ARG A 160 -3.88 16.15 17.59
C ARG A 160 -2.87 15.17 16.99
N ASN A 161 -2.33 14.26 17.81
CA ASN A 161 -1.43 13.20 17.41
C ASN A 161 -2.09 12.29 16.35
N THR A 162 -3.32 11.80 16.56
CA THR A 162 -3.99 10.94 15.54
C THR A 162 -4.24 11.61 14.20
N VAL A 163 -4.54 12.90 14.21
CA VAL A 163 -4.77 13.69 12.99
C VAL A 163 -3.45 13.93 12.26
N ASN A 164 -2.43 14.35 12.99
CA ASN A 164 -1.08 14.54 12.45
C ASN A 164 -0.49 13.24 11.93
N GLU A 165 -0.78 12.10 12.57
CA GLU A 165 -0.41 10.77 12.10
C GLU A 165 -1.09 10.44 10.78
N ARG A 166 -2.41 10.61 10.66
CA ARG A 166 -3.16 10.39 9.41
C ARG A 166 -2.67 11.31 8.28
N ILE A 167 -2.38 12.57 8.58
CA ILE A 167 -1.81 13.52 7.61
C ILE A 167 -0.40 13.08 7.20
N SER A 168 0.47 12.75 8.16
CA SER A 168 1.83 12.28 7.90
C SER A 168 1.82 11.02 7.05
N TRP A 169 0.98 10.05 7.39
CA TRP A 169 0.78 8.82 6.64
C TRP A 169 0.34 9.11 5.20
N ALA A 170 -0.68 9.95 4.99
CA ALA A 170 -1.16 10.31 3.66
C ALA A 170 -0.10 11.09 2.86
N ASN A 171 0.85 11.76 3.53
CA ASN A 171 1.97 12.39 2.85
C ASN A 171 3.03 11.38 2.42
N SER A 172 3.28 10.36 3.23
CA SER A 172 4.31 9.35 2.97
C SER A 172 3.86 8.28 1.97
N TYR A 173 2.62 7.80 2.09
CA TYR A 173 2.21 6.53 1.47
C TYR A 173 1.08 6.63 0.46
N TRP A 174 0.44 7.80 0.32
CA TRP A 174 -0.67 7.94 -0.60
C TRP A 174 -0.26 7.55 -2.02
N LEU A 175 -1.04 6.66 -2.64
CA LEU A 175 -0.72 6.13 -3.95
C LEU A 175 -0.54 7.27 -4.96
N LYS A 176 0.67 7.35 -5.52
CA LYS A 176 0.98 8.30 -6.58
C LYS A 176 0.43 7.78 -7.91
N ASN A 177 0.05 8.69 -8.80
CA ASN A 177 -0.45 8.33 -10.13
C ASN A 177 0.62 7.69 -11.02
N LYS A 178 1.91 7.90 -10.70
CA LYS A 178 3.02 7.44 -11.52
C LYS A 178 4.27 7.27 -10.67
N PHE A 179 5.01 6.20 -10.95
CA PHE A 179 6.29 5.93 -10.31
C PHE A 179 7.22 5.17 -11.26
N THR A 180 8.51 5.25 -10.97
CA THR A 180 9.56 4.50 -11.64
C THR A 180 10.22 3.63 -10.58
N ILE A 181 10.01 2.32 -10.69
CA ILE A 181 10.60 1.35 -9.78
C ILE A 181 11.97 0.96 -10.35
N PRO A 182 13.08 1.14 -9.60
CA PRO A 182 14.40 0.73 -10.07
C PRO A 182 14.47 -0.81 -10.24
N PRO A 183 15.52 -1.34 -10.90
CA PRO A 183 15.77 -2.78 -10.94
C PRO A 183 15.77 -3.37 -9.53
N ASN A 184 15.08 -4.51 -9.32
CA ASN A 184 14.92 -5.14 -8.00
C ASN A 184 14.29 -4.24 -6.92
N GLY A 185 13.73 -3.09 -7.33
CA GLY A 185 13.18 -2.07 -6.46
C GLY A 185 11.77 -2.40 -5.98
N ILE A 186 11.33 -1.63 -4.99
CA ILE A 186 10.01 -1.74 -4.38
C ILE A 186 9.40 -0.33 -4.31
N GLU A 187 8.12 -0.24 -4.64
CA GLU A 187 7.31 0.94 -4.36
C GLU A 187 6.04 0.52 -3.61
N ILE A 188 5.63 1.39 -2.68
CA ILE A 188 4.45 1.17 -1.84
C ILE A 188 3.47 2.31 -2.10
N GLY A 189 2.20 1.97 -2.21
CA GLY A 189 1.15 2.98 -2.30
C GLY A 189 -0.12 2.51 -1.61
N GLU A 190 -0.82 3.46 -1.02
CA GLU A 190 -2.01 3.18 -0.24
C GLU A 190 -3.19 4.07 -0.66
N LEU A 191 -4.39 3.52 -0.51
CA LEU A 191 -5.66 4.20 -0.79
C LEU A 191 -6.63 3.97 0.37
N MET A 192 -7.40 5.01 0.67
CA MET A 192 -8.53 4.94 1.59
C MET A 192 -9.85 4.92 0.84
N TYR A 193 -10.74 4.06 1.26
CA TYR A 193 -12.13 3.99 0.80
C TYR A 193 -13.07 4.15 1.98
N HIS A 194 -14.32 4.47 1.69
CA HIS A 194 -15.38 4.50 2.69
C HIS A 194 -16.57 3.68 2.21
N SER A 195 -17.10 2.87 3.12
CA SER A 195 -18.37 2.17 2.97
C SER A 195 -19.33 2.68 4.03
N SER A 196 -20.40 3.34 3.60
CA SER A 196 -21.45 3.85 4.50
C SER A 196 -22.38 2.75 5.04
N SER A 197 -22.27 1.53 4.51
CA SER A 197 -23.02 0.35 4.94
C SER A 197 -22.08 -0.74 5.48
N SER A 198 -22.67 -1.79 6.04
CA SER A 198 -21.98 -3.06 6.30
C SER A 198 -21.16 -3.50 5.08
N LEU A 199 -19.92 -3.93 5.33
CA LEU A 199 -19.02 -4.43 4.31
C LEU A 199 -19.69 -5.58 3.55
N SER A 200 -19.57 -5.55 2.23
CA SER A 200 -20.31 -6.41 1.31
C SER A 200 -19.33 -7.32 0.57
N PHE A 201 -19.11 -8.53 1.11
CA PHE A 201 -18.19 -9.53 0.59
C PHE A 201 -18.88 -10.53 -0.39
N PRO A 202 -18.12 -11.19 -1.28
CA PRO A 202 -16.71 -10.95 -1.56
C PRO A 202 -16.50 -9.59 -2.25
N MET A 203 -15.38 -8.94 -1.95
CA MET A 203 -14.95 -7.76 -2.69
C MET A 203 -13.91 -8.17 -3.73
N LYS A 204 -13.76 -7.36 -4.77
CA LYS A 204 -12.74 -7.56 -5.80
C LYS A 204 -11.86 -6.33 -5.94
N LEU A 205 -10.56 -6.52 -5.74
CA LEU A 205 -9.54 -5.51 -5.95
C LEU A 205 -8.89 -5.74 -7.32
N THR A 206 -9.08 -4.80 -8.22
CA THR A 206 -8.43 -4.81 -9.54
C THR A 206 -7.35 -3.73 -9.59
N ILE A 207 -6.14 -4.14 -9.91
CA ILE A 207 -4.98 -3.27 -10.11
C ILE A 207 -4.55 -3.40 -11.56
N ASN A 208 -4.70 -2.34 -12.36
CA ASN A 208 -4.12 -2.29 -13.70
C ASN A 208 -2.78 -1.56 -13.63
N SER A 209 -1.69 -2.23 -14.02
CA SER A 209 -0.34 -1.68 -13.92
C SER A 209 0.57 -2.29 -14.98
N ALA A 210 1.43 -1.47 -15.59
CA ALA A 210 2.35 -1.89 -16.66
C ALA A 210 1.68 -2.63 -17.85
N GLY A 211 0.41 -2.33 -18.14
CA GLY A 211 -0.38 -3.01 -19.18
C GLY A 211 -1.05 -4.31 -18.73
N GLU A 212 -0.77 -4.76 -17.51
CA GLU A 212 -1.31 -5.99 -16.93
C GLU A 212 -2.47 -5.72 -15.97
N ASN A 213 -3.37 -6.69 -15.84
CA ASN A 213 -4.46 -6.69 -14.86
C ASN A 213 -4.19 -7.70 -13.75
N TYR A 214 -4.13 -7.24 -12.51
CA TYR A 214 -4.04 -8.07 -11.31
C TYR A 214 -5.39 -8.01 -10.60
N VAL A 215 -6.01 -9.17 -10.38
CA VAL A 215 -7.35 -9.26 -9.81
C VAL A 215 -7.28 -10.13 -8.58
N PHE A 216 -7.68 -9.57 -7.45
CA PHE A 216 -7.72 -10.24 -6.17
C PHE A 216 -9.16 -10.32 -5.68
N GLU A 217 -9.55 -11.50 -5.20
CA GLU A 217 -10.83 -11.73 -4.56
C GLU A 217 -10.64 -11.72 -3.05
N ILE A 218 -11.43 -10.91 -2.35
CA ILE A 218 -11.33 -10.68 -0.92
C ILE A 218 -12.58 -11.25 -0.28
N SER A 219 -12.44 -12.34 0.45
CA SER A 219 -13.53 -12.94 1.23
C SER A 219 -13.59 -12.39 2.66
N ASP A 220 -14.72 -12.61 3.33
CA ASP A 220 -15.00 -12.14 4.69
C ASP A 220 -14.01 -12.70 5.73
N THR A 221 -13.53 -13.93 5.54
CA THR A 221 -12.52 -14.56 6.43
C THR A 221 -11.21 -13.77 6.53
N PHE A 222 -10.81 -13.04 5.48
CA PHE A 222 -9.64 -12.17 5.52
C PHE A 222 -9.91 -10.82 6.21
N ALA A 223 -11.19 -10.43 6.34
CA ALA A 223 -11.61 -9.26 7.07
C ALA A 223 -11.77 -9.54 8.57
N SER A 224 -12.27 -10.73 8.93
CA SER A 224 -12.49 -11.16 10.32
C SER A 224 -11.19 -11.58 11.04
N GLY A 225 -10.20 -12.12 10.33
CA GLY A 225 -8.89 -12.48 10.92
C GLY A 225 -8.09 -11.30 11.49
N GLN A 226 -8.40 -10.06 11.10
CA GLN A 226 -7.86 -8.85 11.77
C GLN A 226 -8.77 -8.30 12.89
N ALA A 227 -10.04 -8.70 12.93
CA ALA A 227 -10.95 -8.35 14.02
C ALA A 227 -10.72 -9.23 15.25
N GLU A 228 -10.48 -10.53 15.07
CA GLU A 228 -10.23 -11.47 16.19
C GLU A 228 -8.92 -11.19 16.94
N ALA A 229 -7.87 -10.75 16.26
CA ALA A 229 -6.62 -10.33 16.90
C ALA A 229 -6.77 -9.06 17.78
N SER A 230 -7.91 -8.36 17.69
CA SER A 230 -8.26 -7.23 18.56
C SER A 230 -9.25 -7.58 19.68
N LEU A 231 -9.84 -8.78 19.64
CA LEU A 231 -10.77 -9.31 20.66
C LEU A 231 -10.11 -10.38 21.55
N ALA A 232 -8.99 -10.96 21.11
CA ALA A 232 -8.14 -11.82 21.94
C ALA A 232 -7.07 -11.00 22.66
N LYS A 233 -7.48 -10.10 23.58
CA LYS A 233 -6.62 -9.55 24.64
C LYS A 233 -7.45 -8.91 25.74
#